data_AF-B5H4H1-F1
#
_entry.id   AF-B5H4H1-F1
#
_cell.length_a   1.000
_cell.length_b   1.000
_cell.length_c   1.000
_cell.angle_alpha   90.00
_cell.angle_beta   90.00
_cell.angle_gamma   90.00
#
_symmetry.space_group_name_H-M   'P 1'
#
loop_
_entity.id
_entity.type
_entity.pdbx_description
1 polymer ?
#
loop_
_entity_poly.entity_id
_entity_poly.type
_entity_poly.pdbx_seq_one_letter_code
_entity_poly.pdbx_strand_id
1 'polypeptide(L)' 'MLRELCPQLVDGYLPVRIRNLAYRLVLLQRPDEPALMREAASSLHLHGPDWDGIAADLERRADALDAAT' A
#
# COMPACT_ATOMS: atom_id res chain seq x y z
N MET A 1 -8.55 -15.29 10.09
CA MET A 1 -7.22 -15.75 9.65
C MET A 1 -6.10 -14.73 9.87
N LEU A 2 -5.91 -13.66 9.08
CA LEU A 2 -4.77 -12.73 9.26
C LEU A 2 -4.74 -12.01 10.62
N ARG A 3 -5.91 -11.56 11.12
CA ARG A 3 -6.04 -10.97 12.47
C ARG A 3 -5.83 -11.98 13.60
N GLU A 4 -6.13 -13.26 13.38
CA GLU A 4 -5.90 -14.33 14.37
C GLU A 4 -4.42 -14.72 14.43
N LEU A 5 -3.72 -14.62 13.29
CA LEU A 5 -2.29 -14.89 13.18
C LEU A 5 -1.42 -13.69 13.60
N CYS A 6 -1.99 -12.49 13.71
CA CYS A 6 -1.32 -11.26 14.12
C CYS A 6 -2.13 -10.57 15.25
N PRO A 7 -2.05 -11.08 16.50
CA PRO A 7 -2.85 -10.58 17.61
C PRO A 7 -2.44 -9.18 18.08
N GLN A 8 -1.23 -8.73 17.73
CA GLN A 8 -0.71 -7.42 18.09
C GLN A 8 -1.08 -6.40 17.01
N LEU A 9 -2.27 -5.82 17.12
CA LEU A 9 -2.63 -4.65 16.35
C LEU A 9 -1.89 -3.43 16.89
N VAL A 10 -1.46 -2.53 16.00
CA VAL A 10 -0.88 -1.22 16.34
C VAL A 10 -1.87 -0.17 15.87
N ASP A 11 -2.40 0.64 16.79
CA ASP A 11 -3.41 1.67 16.52
C ASP A 11 -4.65 1.15 15.75
N GLY A 12 -5.05 -0.10 16.00
CA GLY A 12 -6.20 -0.74 15.34
C GLY A 12 -5.90 -1.33 13.95
N TYR A 13 -4.67 -1.22 13.45
CA TYR A 13 -4.22 -1.78 12.19
C TYR A 13 -3.35 -3.03 12.37
N LEU A 14 -3.29 -3.86 11.33
CA LEU A 14 -2.27 -4.91 11.25
C LEU A 14 -0.86 -4.28 11.34
N PRO A 15 0.14 -5.00 11.87
CA PRO A 15 1.51 -4.53 11.90
C PRO A 15 1.95 -4.00 10.54
N VAL A 16 2.70 -2.89 10.54
CA VAL A 16 3.25 -2.23 9.34
C VAL A 16 3.77 -3.22 8.31
N ARG A 17 4.62 -4.17 8.71
CA ARG A 17 5.22 -5.14 7.78
C ARG A 17 4.18 -6.01 7.08
N ILE A 18 3.13 -6.41 7.79
CA ILE A 18 2.05 -7.23 7.25
C ILE A 18 1.22 -6.42 6.25
N ARG A 19 0.85 -5.19 6.61
CA ARG A 19 0.10 -4.29 5.73
C ARG A 19 0.88 -3.99 4.45
N ASN A 20 2.17 -3.74 4.58
CA ASN A 20 3.07 -3.43 3.48
C ASN A 20 3.32 -4.65 2.57
N LEU A 21 3.42 -5.87 3.13
CA LEU A 21 3.44 -7.10 2.34
C LEU A 21 2.12 -7.33 1.61
N ALA A 22 0.98 -7.13 2.29
CA ALA A 22 -0.33 -7.31 1.70
C ALA A 22 -0.55 -6.39 0.49
N TYR A 23 -0.22 -5.09 0.61
CA TYR A 23 -0.32 -4.14 -0.50
C TYR A 23 0.55 -4.55 -1.70
N ARG A 24 1.79 -5.00 -1.46
CA ARG A 24 2.66 -5.49 -2.54
C ARG A 24 2.08 -6.70 -3.25
N LEU A 25 1.54 -7.67 -2.50
CA LEU A 25 0.94 -8.88 -3.08
C LEU A 25 -0.30 -8.57 -3.91
N VAL A 26 -1.16 -7.66 -3.44
CA VAL A 26 -2.37 -7.30 -4.19
C VAL A 26 -2.06 -6.41 -5.40
N LEU A 27 -1.07 -5.51 -5.32
CA LEU A 27 -0.61 -4.72 -6.48
C LEU A 27 0.01 -5.58 -7.58
N LEU A 28 0.62 -6.73 -7.25
CA LEU A 28 1.07 -7.70 -8.26
C LEU A 28 -0.11 -8.40 -8.96
N GLN A 29 -1.23 -8.56 -8.27
CA GLN A 29 -2.43 -9.20 -8.82
C GLN A 29 -3.35 -8.23 -9.58
N ARG A 30 -3.36 -6.96 -9.16
CA ARG A 30 -4.23 -5.89 -9.70
C ARG A 30 -3.38 -4.67 -10.05
N PRO A 31 -2.50 -4.77 -11.07
CA PRO A 31 -1.51 -3.74 -11.37
C PRO A 31 -2.08 -2.48 -12.02
N ASP A 32 -3.35 -2.50 -12.44
CA ASP A 32 -3.99 -1.41 -13.18
C ASP A 32 -5.12 -0.74 -12.37
N GLU A 33 -4.99 -0.76 -11.03
CA GLU A 33 -5.98 -0.16 -10.13
C GLU A 33 -5.44 1.08 -9.39
N PRO A 34 -5.73 2.29 -9.89
CA PRO A 34 -5.19 3.54 -9.33
C PRO A 34 -5.56 3.76 -7.87
N ALA A 35 -6.79 3.43 -7.49
CA ALA A 35 -7.26 3.58 -6.11
C ALA A 35 -6.42 2.74 -5.13
N LEU A 36 -6.08 1.51 -5.52
CA LEU A 36 -5.26 0.60 -4.72
C LEU A 36 -3.81 1.11 -4.60
N MET A 37 -3.26 1.68 -5.67
CA MET A 37 -1.92 2.30 -5.63
C MET A 37 -1.85 3.47 -4.65
N ARG A 38 -2.87 4.34 -4.65
CA ARG A 38 -2.94 5.48 -3.73
C ARG A 38 -3.11 5.05 -2.27
N GLU A 39 -3.91 4.02 -2.02
CA GLU A 39 -4.06 3.44 -0.68
C GLU A 39 -2.74 2.87 -0.16
N ALA A 40 -2.02 2.14 -1.02
CA ALA A 40 -0.70 1.61 -0.70
C ALA A 40 0.34 2.72 -0.44
N ALA A 41 0.36 3.78 -1.25
CA ALA A 41 1.23 4.95 -1.07
C ALA A 41 0.97 5.65 0.28
N SER A 42 -0.29 5.89 0.62
CA SER A 42 -0.68 6.47 1.92
C SER A 42 -0.20 5.61 3.09
N SER A 43 -0.33 4.28 2.98
CA SER A 43 0.22 3.36 3.99
C SER A 43 1.74 3.49 4.15
N LEU A 44 2.49 3.72 3.06
CA LEU A 44 3.95 3.85 3.08
C LEU A 44 4.40 5.15 3.75
N HIS A 45 3.72 6.27 3.51
CA HIS A 45 4.04 7.54 4.16
C HIS A 45 3.90 7.47 5.68
N LEU A 46 2.95 6.66 6.20
CA LEU A 46 2.80 6.42 7.63
C LEU A 46 4.00 5.66 8.26
N HIS A 47 4.90 5.10 7.47
CA HIS A 47 6.05 4.32 7.95
C HIS A 47 7.34 5.12 8.08
N GLY A 48 7.42 6.29 7.44
CA GLY A 48 8.58 7.17 7.45
C GLY A 48 9.27 7.33 6.09
N PRO A 49 10.27 8.22 6.02
CA PRO A 49 10.78 8.78 4.77
C PRO A 49 11.50 7.77 3.85
N ASP A 50 11.98 6.65 4.40
CA ASP A 50 12.63 5.59 3.63
C ASP A 50 11.74 5.04 2.50
N TRP A 51 10.42 5.19 2.63
CA TRP A 51 9.44 4.68 1.68
C TRP A 51 8.87 5.74 0.73
N ASP A 52 9.21 7.01 0.91
CA ASP A 52 8.60 8.12 0.16
C ASP A 52 8.84 8.00 -1.35
N GLY A 53 10.02 7.50 -1.76
CA GLY A 53 10.31 7.28 -3.18
C GLY A 53 9.40 6.23 -3.83
N ILE A 54 9.04 5.18 -3.09
CA ILE A 54 8.13 4.13 -3.58
C ILE A 54 6.69 4.65 -3.57
N ALA A 55 6.31 5.38 -2.52
CA ALA A 55 4.98 5.99 -2.44
C ALA A 55 4.74 6.97 -3.59
N ALA A 56 5.70 7.84 -3.87
CA ALA A 56 5.64 8.78 -5.00
C ALA A 56 5.59 8.08 -6.36
N ASP A 57 6.25 6.93 -6.53
CA ASP A 57 6.14 6.15 -7.77
C ASP A 57 4.75 5.52 -7.95
N LEU A 58 4.15 5.01 -6.87
CA LEU A 58 2.79 4.49 -6.89
C LEU A 58 1.78 5.59 -7.24
N GLU A 59 1.91 6.77 -6.67
CA GLU A 59 1.05 7.92 -7.00
C GLU A 59 1.20 8.33 -8.47
N ARG A 60 2.44 8.47 -8.98
CA ARG A 60 2.68 8.78 -10.39
C ARG A 60 2.08 7.74 -11.34
N ARG A 61 2.17 6.46 -11.00
CA ARG A 61 1.57 5.37 -11.79
C ARG A 61 0.04 5.42 -11.75
N ALA A 62 -0.54 5.71 -10.60
CA ALA A 62 -1.99 5.87 -10.46
C ALA A 62 -2.50 7.03 -11.33
N ASP A 63 -1.81 8.17 -11.30
CA ASP A 63 -2.14 9.34 -12.12
C ASP A 63 -2.05 9.05 -13.62
N ALA A 64 -1.03 8.29 -14.05
CA ALA A 64 -0.86 7.89 -15.44
C ALA A 64 -2.00 6.96 -15.93
N LEU A 65 -2.46 6.05 -15.08
CA LEU A 65 -3.57 5.13 -15.39
C LEU A 65 -4.91 5.87 -15.45
N ASP A 66 -5.18 6.79 -14.53
CA ASP A 66 -6.38 7.63 -14.58
C ASP A 66 -6.41 8.52 -15.82
N ALA A 67 -5.25 9.05 -16.24
CA ALA A 67 -5.14 9.86 -17.46
C ALA A 67 -5.29 9.05 -18.77
N ALA A 68 -5.15 7.73 -18.70
CA ALA A 68 -5.29 6.82 -19.84
C ALA A 68 -6.73 6.29 -20.03
N THR A 69 -7.64 6.63 -19.12
CA THR A 69 -9.06 6.24 -19.13
C THR A 69 -9.95 7.35 -19.66
#